data_AF-A0A1C3F1T4-F1
#
_entry.id   AF-A0A1C3F1T4-F1
#
_cell.length_a   1.000
_cell.length_b   1.000
_cell.length_c   1.000
_cell.angle_alpha   90.00
_cell.angle_beta   90.00
_cell.angle_gamma   90.00
#
_symmetry.space_group_name_H-M   'P 1'
#
loop_
_entity.id
_entity.type
_entity.pdbx_description
1 polymer ?
#
loop_
_entity_poly.entity_id
_entity_poly.type
_entity_poly.pdbx_seq_one_letter_code
_entity_poly.pdbx_strand_id
1 'polypeptide(L)' 'MQSEAGAAGSFHGSLQAGALTTTYTASQGLLLMVPNMHKIAGELLPGVFHVSARALLVHAL' A
#
# COMPACT_ATOMS: atom_id res chain seq x y z
N MET A 1 6.72 -9.01 -5.50
CA MET A 1 7.17 -8.13 -4.38
C MET A 1 7.52 -9.02 -3.20
N GLN A 2 8.50 -8.64 -2.39
CA GLN A 2 8.92 -9.43 -1.21
C GLN A 2 8.20 -9.05 0.09
N SER A 3 7.59 -7.86 0.14
CA SER A 3 6.77 -7.37 1.25
C SER A 3 5.74 -6.36 0.76
N GLU A 4 4.77 -6.02 1.60
CA GLU A 4 3.78 -4.98 1.34
C GLU A 4 4.43 -3.59 1.22
N ALA A 5 5.55 -3.33 1.89
CA ALA A 5 6.32 -2.11 1.68
C ALA A 5 6.85 -2.02 0.24
N GLY A 6 7.42 -3.11 -0.28
CA GLY A 6 7.84 -3.20 -1.68
C GLY A 6 6.64 -3.09 -2.63
N ALA A 7 5.53 -3.74 -2.27
CA ALA A 7 4.29 -3.66 -3.04
C ALA A 7 3.77 -2.23 -3.19
N ALA A 8 3.77 -1.45 -2.10
CA ALA A 8 3.40 -0.05 -2.14
C ALA A 8 4.38 0.81 -2.96
N GLY A 9 5.67 0.44 -2.99
CA GLY A 9 6.69 1.11 -3.79
C GLY A 9 6.43 0.98 -5.30
N SER A 10 6.23 -0.23 -5.84
CA SER A 10 5.91 -0.32 -7.27
C SER A 10 4.46 0.04 -7.59
N PHE A 11 3.54 -0.03 -6.63
CA PHE A 11 2.21 0.58 -6.78
C PHE A 11 2.34 2.09 -7.01
N HIS A 12 3.14 2.80 -6.20
CA HIS A 12 3.45 4.22 -6.41
C HIS A 12 4.10 4.47 -7.78
N GLY A 13 5.17 3.74 -8.10
CA GLY A 13 5.88 3.92 -9.37
C GLY A 13 5.01 3.64 -10.61
N SER A 14 4.12 2.64 -10.53
CA SER A 14 3.18 2.31 -11.62
C SER A 14 2.17 3.44 -11.84
N LEU A 15 1.64 4.04 -10.76
CA LEU A 15 0.76 5.20 -10.86
C LEU A 15 1.49 6.42 -11.44
N GLN A 16 2.72 6.70 -11.01
CA GLN A 16 3.54 7.77 -11.58
C GLN A 16 3.81 7.57 -13.08
N ALA A 17 3.98 6.32 -13.51
CA ALA A 17 4.15 5.96 -14.91
C ALA A 17 2.84 6.04 -15.74
N GLY A 18 1.71 6.40 -15.13
CA GLY A 18 0.42 6.59 -15.80
C GLY A 18 -0.44 5.34 -15.92
N ALA A 19 -0.07 4.23 -15.25
CA ALA A 19 -0.88 3.01 -15.24
C ALA A 19 -1.85 3.01 -14.04
N LEU A 20 -3.15 2.85 -14.31
CA LEU A 20 -4.15 2.66 -13.26
C LEU A 20 -3.84 1.37 -12.50
N THR A 21 -3.55 1.51 -11.21
CA THR A 21 -3.03 0.42 -10.38
C THR A 21 -3.87 0.27 -9.13
N THR A 22 -4.11 -0.97 -8.72
CA THR A 22 -4.78 -1.33 -7.47
C THR A 22 -3.90 -2.28 -6.65
N THR A 23 -4.14 -2.38 -5.35
CA THR A 23 -3.49 -3.37 -4.48
C THR A 23 -4.44 -3.90 -3.42
N TYR A 24 -4.15 -5.09 -2.91
CA TYR A 24 -4.92 -5.77 -1.87
C TYR A 24 -4.04 -5.97 -0.63
N THR A 25 -4.53 -5.61 0.56
CA THR A 25 -3.76 -5.75 1.80
C THR A 25 -4.68 -5.86 3.03
N ALA A 26 -4.09 -6.14 4.20
CA ALA A 26 -4.79 -6.22 5.49
C ALA A 26 -3.82 -6.10 6.68
N SER A 27 -4.30 -5.58 7.81
CA SER A 27 -3.58 -5.62 9.10
C SER A 27 -2.13 -5.11 8.99
N GLN A 28 -1.14 -5.89 9.42
CA GLN A 28 0.28 -5.52 9.43
C GLN A 28 0.82 -5.15 8.04
N GLY A 29 0.31 -5.79 6.99
CA GLY A 29 0.68 -5.44 5.63
C GLY A 29 0.32 -3.99 5.29
N LEU A 30 -0.83 -3.49 5.75
CA LEU A 30 -1.25 -2.10 5.52
C LEU A 30 -0.31 -1.11 6.21
N LEU A 31 0.16 -1.42 7.43
CA LEU A 31 1.11 -0.56 8.15
C LEU A 31 2.42 -0.35 7.38
N LEU A 32 2.90 -1.40 6.71
CA LEU A 32 4.09 -1.33 5.87
C LEU A 32 3.91 -0.45 4.62
N MET A 33 2.67 -0.20 4.20
CA MET A 33 2.35 0.64 3.04
C MET A 33 2.20 2.13 3.40
N VAL A 34 2.01 2.48 4.67
CA VAL A 34 1.73 3.85 5.14
C VAL A 34 2.73 4.91 4.63
N PRO A 35 4.05 4.67 4.60
CA PRO A 35 4.99 5.66 4.08
C PRO A 35 4.75 6.01 2.60
N ASN A 36 4.44 5.01 1.77
CA ASN A 36 4.14 5.24 0.35
C ASN A 36 2.74 5.84 0.17
N MET A 37 1.76 5.50 1.02
CA MET A 37 0.42 6.11 0.96
C MET A 37 0.48 7.64 1.08
N HIS A 38 1.35 8.17 1.95
CA HIS A 38 1.53 9.62 2.08
C HIS A 38 2.06 10.27 0.80
N LYS A 39 3.00 9.62 0.12
CA LYS A 39 3.54 10.13 -1.16
C LYS A 39 2.48 10.14 -2.25
N ILE A 40 1.76 9.02 -2.40
CA ILE A 40 0.73 8.84 -3.42
C ILE A 40 -0.40 9.85 -3.24
N ALA A 41 -0.84 10.06 -2.00
CA ALA A 41 -1.83 11.08 -1.67
C ALA A 41 -1.30 12.49 -1.93
N GLY A 42 -0.05 12.78 -1.55
CA GLY A 42 0.59 14.08 -1.78
C GLY A 42 0.79 14.43 -3.27
N GLU A 43 0.95 13.41 -4.11
CA GLU A 43 1.07 13.55 -5.56
C GLU A 43 -0.29 13.45 -6.30
N LEU A 44 -1.39 13.29 -5.56
CA LEU A 44 -2.76 13.20 -6.09
C LEU A 44 -2.93 12.09 -7.15
N LEU A 45 -2.25 10.96 -6.95
CA LEU A 45 -2.27 9.87 -7.91
C LEU A 45 -3.53 8.98 -7.77
N PRO A 46 -4.19 8.59 -8.88
CA PRO A 46 -5.44 7.84 -8.85
C PRO A 46 -5.22 6.35 -8.61
N GLY A 47 -5.03 5.94 -7.35
CA GLY A 47 -4.87 4.55 -6.93
C GLY A 47 -5.95 4.06 -5.99
N VAL A 48 -6.25 2.76 -6.02
CA VAL A 48 -7.22 2.12 -5.10
C VAL A 48 -6.53 1.06 -4.24
N PHE A 49 -6.77 1.12 -2.94
CA PHE A 49 -6.40 0.07 -2.00
C PHE A 49 -7.65 -0.69 -1.60
N HIS A 50 -7.71 -1.98 -1.93
CA HIS A 50 -8.71 -2.88 -1.39
C HIS A 50 -8.19 -3.48 -0.08
N VAL A 51 -8.82 -3.10 1.03
CA VAL A 51 -8.38 -3.50 2.37
C VAL A 51 -9.43 -4.41 3.01
N SER A 52 -9.07 -5.65 3.30
CA SER A 52 -9.87 -6.46 4.23
C SER A 52 -9.54 -6.02 5.66
N ALA A 53 -10.48 -5.36 6.32
CA ALA A 53 -10.29 -4.86 7.67
C ALA A 53 -10.01 -6.03 8.63
N ARG A 54 -8.79 -6.07 9.18
CA ARG A 54 -8.29 -7.14 10.07
C ARG A 54 -7.46 -6.51 11.17
N ALA A 55 -7.67 -6.98 12.41
CA ALA A 55 -6.98 -6.48 13.59
C ALA A 55 -5.45 -6.55 13.45
N LEU A 56 -4.75 -5.61 14.07
CA LEU A 56 -3.30 -5.63 14.20
C LEU A 56 -2.87 -6.67 15.24
N LEU A 57 -1.78 -7.37 14.96
CA LEU A 57 -1.07 -8.14 15.99
C LEU A 57 -0.44 -7.17 17.00
N VAL A 58 -0.75 -7.36 18.28
CA VAL A 58 -0.20 -6.56 19.40
C VAL A 58 0.97 -7.28 20.09
N HIS A 59 1.11 -8.59 19.85
CA HIS A 59 2.21 -9.42 20.34
C HIS A 59 2.71 -10.32 19.19
N ALA A 60 4.02 -10.54 19.12
CA ALA A 60 4.60 -11.55 18.24
C ALA A 60 4.36 -12.94 18.85
N LEU A 61 3.94 -13.89 18.02
CA LEU A 61 3.79 -15.30 18.39
C LEU A 61 5.16 -15.98 18.51
#